data_AF-A0A348XDQ1-F1
#
_entry.id   AF-A0A348XDQ1-F1
#
_cell.length_a   1.000
_cell.length_b   1.000
_cell.length_c   1.000
_cell.angle_alpha   90.00
_cell.angle_beta   90.00
_cell.angle_gamma   90.00
#
_symmetry.space_group_name_H-M   'P 1'
#
loop_
_entity.id
_entity.type
_entity.pdbx_description
1 polymer ?
#
loop_
_entity_poly.entity_id
_entity_poly.type
_entity_poly.pdbx_seq_one_letter_code
_entity_poly.pdbx_strand_id
1 'polypeptide(L)'
;MLPSRTQLPAIVLLFTINSLISPAAAQDTPHSQLWGTAGEAWSPASRLPDFSYAGYHFGEVPLPVYPVTANVKDFGAQGDGQTDDTEAFKQAIAQTEQGAILIPAGHYVISDILWLKKPNLVLRGEGSNATVLQITTELEDVRPNMGATTSGKATSNYSWSGGFLWLKGQEKSKPLSAIVSESARGGRQFVLESAAGIELGQRVALRMTDDAQKTLLSHLYSEDSGDTDEITRPVSVDMICRVVAVEANRITLDRPARWDVRQAWKPRLTTSQASVTESGIESLAISFPAKPYNGHFSELGMNAIAMNGVSDCWIRDVRISNCDSGVFFSGQHCTMDGLRIDGTRQPMNGDTGHHGVTMGQDCLLENFDIQAKFIHDITMTNLMAGNVVKNGKGSNLSFDHHKRAPYENLFSNIDVGSGSQVWRCGGGAQLGKHSGARETFWGIRAEQELEWPPAKFGPNSMNIIGVTTSSPTNISQDRKWFEAIPPEQLRPVDLHAAQLEKRLKEL
;
A
#
# COMPACT_ATOMS: atom_id res chain seq x y z
N MET A 1 -38.29 80.37 -5.00
CA MET A 1 -37.45 81.27 -5.81
C MET A 1 -36.00 81.00 -5.43
N LEU A 2 -35.16 80.60 -6.39
CA LEU A 2 -33.69 80.63 -6.22
C LEU A 2 -33.24 82.10 -6.06
N PRO A 3 -32.11 82.37 -5.38
CA PRO A 3 -30.86 82.44 -6.13
C PRO A 3 -29.61 81.90 -5.42
N SER A 4 -28.66 81.55 -6.29
CA SER A 4 -27.26 81.17 -6.08
C SER A 4 -26.42 82.15 -5.26
N ARG A 5 -25.39 81.63 -4.58
CA ARG A 5 -24.05 82.26 -4.59
C ARG A 5 -22.93 81.27 -4.28
N THR A 6 -21.90 81.41 -5.11
CA THR A 6 -20.57 80.83 -5.21
C THR A 6 -19.70 80.88 -3.95
N GLN A 7 -18.89 79.85 -3.71
CA GLN A 7 -17.56 79.95 -3.09
C GLN A 7 -16.60 78.88 -3.67
N LEU A 8 -15.40 79.34 -4.04
CA LEU A 8 -14.24 78.58 -4.52
C LEU A 8 -13.49 77.88 -3.36
N PRO A 9 -12.71 76.81 -3.62
CA PRO A 9 -12.27 75.87 -2.59
C PRO A 9 -10.98 76.28 -1.87
N ALA A 10 -10.91 75.96 -0.59
CA ALA A 10 -9.67 75.97 0.19
C ALA A 10 -8.85 74.71 -0.14
N ILE A 11 -7.60 74.91 -0.55
CA ILE A 11 -6.61 73.88 -0.80
C ILE A 11 -6.17 73.30 0.55
N VAL A 12 -6.47 72.02 0.80
CA VAL A 12 -5.88 71.22 1.87
C VAL A 12 -4.95 70.20 1.23
N LEU A 13 -3.65 70.38 1.46
CA LEU A 13 -2.60 69.47 1.02
C LEU A 13 -2.60 68.23 1.94
N LEU A 14 -3.21 67.14 1.50
CA LEU A 14 -3.11 65.83 2.15
C LEU A 14 -1.92 65.07 1.57
N PHE A 15 -0.86 64.91 2.35
CA PHE A 15 0.23 63.98 2.06
C PHE A 15 -0.30 62.54 2.18
N THR A 16 -0.62 61.90 1.05
CA THR A 16 -0.83 60.46 0.99
C THR A 16 0.52 59.77 1.02
N ILE A 17 0.85 59.13 2.15
CA ILE A 17 1.93 58.15 2.24
C ILE A 17 1.45 56.92 1.46
N ASN A 18 1.82 56.82 0.18
CA ASN A 18 1.71 55.57 -0.56
C ASN A 18 2.79 54.62 -0.05
N SER A 19 2.48 53.84 0.97
CA SER A 19 3.21 52.61 1.25
C SER A 19 2.99 51.67 0.06
N LEU A 20 3.96 51.66 -0.85
CA LEU A 20 4.12 50.63 -1.87
C LEU A 20 4.33 49.29 -1.15
N ILE A 21 3.24 48.58 -0.87
CA ILE A 21 3.30 47.15 -0.61
C ILE A 21 3.58 46.53 -1.97
N SER A 22 4.86 46.28 -2.26
CA SER A 22 5.23 45.39 -3.35
C SER A 22 4.47 44.07 -3.14
N PRO A 23 3.77 43.53 -4.16
CA PRO A 23 3.30 42.16 -4.06
C PRO A 23 4.55 41.31 -3.84
N ALA A 24 4.59 40.56 -2.73
CA ALA A 24 5.57 39.52 -2.58
C ALA A 24 5.47 38.68 -3.86
N ALA A 25 6.58 38.61 -4.62
CA ALA A 25 6.65 37.70 -5.75
C ALA A 25 6.23 36.33 -5.20
N ALA A 26 5.14 35.76 -5.74
CA ALA A 26 4.80 34.38 -5.44
C ALA A 26 6.05 33.58 -5.79
N GLN A 27 6.73 33.03 -4.78
CA GLN A 27 7.79 32.08 -5.04
C GLN A 27 7.13 30.93 -5.80
N ASP A 28 7.53 30.73 -7.06
CA ASP A 28 7.13 29.57 -7.84
C ASP A 28 7.39 28.35 -6.96
N THR A 29 6.33 27.70 -6.53
CA THR A 29 6.44 26.56 -5.62
C THR A 29 7.13 25.44 -6.41
N PRO A 30 8.22 24.84 -5.90
CA PRO A 30 8.98 23.89 -6.68
C PRO A 30 8.14 22.65 -7.02
N HIS A 31 7.97 22.43 -8.32
CA HIS A 31 7.29 21.27 -8.89
C HIS A 31 8.31 20.27 -9.42
N SER A 32 8.00 18.98 -9.32
CA SER A 32 8.82 17.93 -9.93
C SER A 32 8.79 18.04 -11.46
N GLN A 33 9.94 17.83 -12.10
CA GLN A 33 10.03 17.71 -13.56
C GLN A 33 9.30 16.47 -14.12
N LEU A 34 8.97 15.46 -13.30
CA LEU A 34 8.17 14.29 -13.73
C LEU A 34 6.67 14.54 -13.72
N TRP A 35 6.19 15.53 -12.98
CA TRP A 35 4.76 15.81 -12.82
C TRP A 35 4.38 17.17 -13.43
N GLY A 36 5.17 18.20 -13.21
CA GLY A 36 4.82 19.58 -13.52
C GLY A 36 3.88 20.16 -12.47
N THR A 37 3.09 21.17 -12.85
CA THR A 37 2.15 21.83 -11.94
C THR A 37 0.85 21.04 -11.78
N ALA A 38 0.33 20.49 -12.87
CA ALA A 38 -0.98 19.84 -12.94
C ALA A 38 -0.93 18.46 -13.62
N GLY A 39 0.26 17.84 -13.71
CA GLY A 39 0.44 16.54 -14.35
C GLY A 39 0.71 16.62 -15.86
N GLU A 40 1.03 17.80 -16.38
CA GLU A 40 1.30 18.03 -17.81
C GLU A 40 2.60 17.41 -18.30
N ALA A 41 3.56 17.16 -17.39
CA ALA A 41 4.82 16.47 -17.72
C ALA A 41 4.68 14.94 -17.62
N TRP A 42 3.55 14.46 -17.08
CA TRP A 42 3.33 13.06 -16.81
C TRP A 42 2.56 12.35 -17.93
N SER A 43 2.95 11.11 -18.20
CA SER A 43 2.12 10.15 -18.94
C SER A 43 2.35 8.73 -18.41
N PRO A 44 1.46 7.77 -18.68
CA PRO A 44 1.65 6.40 -18.23
C PRO A 44 2.85 5.67 -18.85
N ALA A 45 3.35 6.16 -20.00
CA ALA A 45 4.59 5.66 -20.60
C ALA A 45 5.84 6.30 -19.99
N SER A 46 5.69 7.40 -19.22
CA SER A 46 6.80 8.08 -18.57
C SER A 46 7.43 7.23 -17.47
N ARG A 47 8.56 7.70 -16.95
CA ARG A 47 9.28 7.06 -15.86
C ARG A 47 8.48 6.99 -14.55
N LEU A 48 7.55 7.91 -14.34
CA LEU A 48 6.68 7.93 -13.17
C LEU A 48 5.46 7.03 -13.44
N PRO A 49 5.28 5.90 -12.72
CA PRO A 49 4.15 5.00 -12.93
C PRO A 49 2.78 5.64 -12.65
N ASP A 50 1.72 4.98 -13.13
CA ASP A 50 0.35 5.32 -12.76
C ASP A 50 -0.05 4.58 -11.48
N PHE A 51 -0.11 5.32 -10.37
CA PHE A 51 -0.48 4.81 -9.05
C PHE A 51 -1.97 5.00 -8.74
N SER A 52 -2.73 5.69 -9.61
CA SER A 52 -4.13 6.06 -9.35
C SER A 52 -5.10 4.89 -9.16
N TYR A 53 -4.69 3.66 -9.53
CA TYR A 53 -5.50 2.45 -9.44
C TYR A 53 -5.29 1.67 -8.12
N ALA A 54 -4.50 2.20 -7.19
CA ALA A 54 -4.28 1.56 -5.89
C ALA A 54 -5.50 1.71 -4.98
N GLY A 55 -5.79 0.66 -4.21
CA GLY A 55 -6.86 0.64 -3.22
C GLY A 55 -8.21 0.18 -3.75
N TYR A 56 -9.19 0.19 -2.84
CA TYR A 56 -10.58 -0.28 -3.01
C TYR A 56 -11.21 0.22 -4.31
N HIS A 57 -11.69 -0.71 -5.15
CA HIS A 57 -12.28 -0.43 -6.47
C HIS A 57 -11.47 0.58 -7.29
N PHE A 58 -10.16 0.36 -7.33
CA PHE A 58 -9.23 1.22 -8.06
C PHE A 58 -9.22 2.68 -7.60
N GLY A 59 -9.72 3.01 -6.41
CA GLY A 59 -9.90 4.39 -5.94
C GLY A 59 -11.08 5.14 -6.57
N GLU A 60 -11.98 4.46 -7.28
CA GLU A 60 -13.13 5.07 -7.97
C GLU A 60 -14.28 5.41 -7.02
N VAL A 61 -14.37 4.73 -5.87
CA VAL A 61 -15.43 4.91 -4.88
C VAL A 61 -14.86 4.92 -3.45
N PRO A 62 -15.51 5.63 -2.50
CA PRO A 62 -15.09 5.60 -1.11
C PRO A 62 -15.32 4.23 -0.47
N LEU A 63 -14.61 3.96 0.63
CA LEU A 63 -14.87 2.78 1.45
C LEU A 63 -16.32 2.76 1.95
N PRO A 64 -17.02 1.62 1.85
CA PRO A 64 -18.43 1.55 2.17
C PRO A 64 -18.68 1.62 3.69
N VAL A 65 -19.92 1.90 4.07
CA VAL A 65 -20.42 1.78 5.44
C VAL A 65 -21.54 0.76 5.45
N TYR A 66 -21.20 -0.47 5.85
CA TYR A 66 -22.15 -1.58 5.89
C TYR A 66 -23.21 -1.36 6.99
N PRO A 67 -24.48 -1.71 6.77
CA PRO A 67 -25.48 -1.72 7.84
C PRO A 67 -25.11 -2.76 8.90
N VAL A 68 -25.37 -2.45 10.17
CA VAL A 68 -25.22 -3.43 11.26
C VAL A 68 -26.34 -4.47 11.13
N THR A 69 -25.97 -5.75 11.05
CA THR A 69 -26.90 -6.87 10.89
C THR A 69 -26.82 -7.88 12.03
N ALA A 70 -25.79 -7.79 12.87
CA ALA A 70 -25.61 -8.63 14.06
C ALA A 70 -24.81 -7.87 15.13
N ASN A 71 -24.95 -8.27 16.39
CA ASN A 71 -24.13 -7.77 17.50
C ASN A 71 -23.54 -8.96 18.26
N VAL A 72 -22.23 -8.96 18.53
CA VAL A 72 -21.56 -10.07 19.25
C VAL A 72 -22.15 -10.35 20.64
N LYS A 73 -22.78 -9.36 21.28
CA LYS A 73 -23.47 -9.52 22.57
C LYS A 73 -24.68 -10.46 22.46
N ASP A 74 -25.36 -10.48 21.31
CA ASP A 74 -26.50 -11.37 21.07
C ASP A 74 -26.07 -12.85 20.99
N PHE A 75 -24.76 -13.10 20.81
CA PHE A 75 -24.13 -14.41 20.80
C PHE A 75 -23.43 -14.74 22.13
N GLY A 76 -23.62 -13.89 23.16
CA GLY A 76 -23.12 -14.14 24.52
C GLY A 76 -21.78 -13.50 24.86
N ALA A 77 -21.20 -12.65 24.01
CA ALA A 77 -19.97 -11.94 24.35
C ALA A 77 -20.21 -11.00 25.55
N GLN A 78 -19.30 -10.97 26.53
CA GLN A 78 -19.40 -10.13 27.72
C GLN A 78 -18.57 -8.85 27.63
N GLY A 79 -17.43 -8.85 26.94
CA GLY A 79 -16.60 -7.66 26.74
C GLY A 79 -16.13 -7.00 28.05
N ASP A 80 -15.94 -7.80 29.10
CA ASP A 80 -15.59 -7.40 30.47
C ASP A 80 -14.09 -7.48 30.79
N GLY A 81 -13.27 -7.87 29.81
CA GLY A 81 -11.83 -8.07 29.92
C GLY A 81 -11.40 -9.33 30.67
N GLN A 82 -12.34 -10.23 30.98
CA GLN A 82 -12.09 -11.43 31.78
C GLN A 82 -12.69 -12.69 31.14
N THR A 83 -13.92 -12.59 30.66
CA THR A 83 -14.62 -13.68 29.98
C THR A 83 -14.01 -13.90 28.60
N ASP A 84 -13.72 -15.16 28.27
CA ASP A 84 -13.32 -15.53 26.92
C ASP A 84 -14.52 -15.44 25.97
N ASP A 85 -14.48 -14.46 25.06
CA ASP A 85 -15.57 -14.12 24.15
C ASP A 85 -15.42 -14.81 22.77
N THR A 86 -14.41 -15.66 22.60
CA THR A 86 -14.03 -16.24 21.31
C THR A 86 -15.19 -16.98 20.62
N GLU A 87 -15.92 -17.80 21.37
CA GLU A 87 -17.01 -18.60 20.79
C GLU A 87 -18.20 -17.74 20.38
N ALA A 88 -18.50 -16.66 21.11
CA ALA A 88 -19.54 -15.70 20.72
C ALA A 88 -19.19 -15.02 19.39
N PHE A 89 -17.93 -14.62 19.20
CA PHE A 89 -17.46 -14.05 17.93
C PHE A 89 -17.52 -15.06 16.78
N LYS A 90 -17.06 -16.30 17.00
CA LYS A 90 -17.14 -17.36 15.99
C LYS A 90 -18.59 -17.63 15.56
N GLN A 91 -19.53 -17.66 16.51
CA GLN A 91 -20.95 -17.83 16.21
C GLN A 91 -21.53 -16.63 15.44
N ALA A 92 -21.21 -15.40 15.84
CA ALA A 92 -21.63 -14.21 15.12
C ALA A 92 -21.14 -14.22 13.66
N ILE A 93 -19.86 -14.55 13.44
CA ILE A 93 -19.26 -14.68 12.11
C ILE A 93 -19.93 -15.79 11.30
N ALA A 94 -20.17 -16.95 11.91
CA ALA A 94 -20.80 -18.08 11.24
C ALA A 94 -22.22 -17.76 10.78
N GLN A 95 -23.04 -17.14 11.64
CA GLN A 95 -24.48 -16.92 11.42
C GLN A 95 -24.81 -15.64 10.65
N THR A 96 -23.89 -14.68 10.55
CA THR A 96 -24.12 -13.43 9.80
C THR A 96 -23.76 -13.62 8.33
N GLU A 97 -24.73 -13.60 7.42
CA GLU A 97 -24.48 -13.79 5.98
C GLU A 97 -23.77 -12.61 5.33
N GLN A 98 -24.19 -11.38 5.65
CA GLN A 98 -23.64 -10.14 5.12
C GLN A 98 -23.92 -8.99 6.08
N GLY A 99 -23.22 -7.87 5.91
CA GLY A 99 -23.36 -6.68 6.76
C GLY A 99 -22.23 -6.57 7.79
N ALA A 100 -22.39 -5.61 8.70
CA ALA A 100 -21.48 -5.42 9.81
C ALA A 100 -21.95 -6.17 11.05
N ILE A 101 -21.04 -6.94 11.64
CA ILE A 101 -21.16 -7.47 13.00
C ILE A 101 -20.61 -6.40 13.92
N LEU A 102 -21.49 -5.80 14.72
CA LEU A 102 -21.15 -4.81 15.72
C LEU A 102 -20.45 -5.48 16.91
N ILE A 103 -19.34 -4.87 17.31
CA ILE A 103 -18.60 -5.16 18.53
C ILE A 103 -18.69 -3.92 19.42
N PRO A 104 -19.62 -3.87 20.38
CA PRO A 104 -19.77 -2.71 21.25
C PRO A 104 -18.48 -2.33 21.99
N ALA A 105 -18.43 -1.14 22.58
CA ALA A 105 -17.34 -0.75 23.47
C ALA A 105 -17.15 -1.78 24.59
N GLY A 106 -15.90 -2.11 24.90
CA GLY A 106 -15.54 -3.15 25.85
C GLY A 106 -14.19 -3.81 25.56
N HIS A 107 -13.79 -4.69 26.46
CA HIS A 107 -12.56 -5.47 26.37
C HIS A 107 -12.91 -6.94 26.18
N TYR A 108 -12.61 -7.51 25.03
CA TYR A 108 -13.02 -8.86 24.64
C TYR A 108 -11.80 -9.77 24.63
N VAL A 109 -11.75 -10.76 25.53
CA VAL A 109 -10.65 -11.74 25.53
C VAL A 109 -10.88 -12.71 24.37
N ILE A 110 -9.89 -12.83 23.49
CA ILE A 110 -9.94 -13.73 22.33
C ILE A 110 -8.74 -14.67 22.39
N SER A 111 -9.01 -15.97 22.39
CA SER A 111 -8.01 -17.04 22.58
C SER A 111 -7.82 -17.94 21.35
N ASP A 112 -8.65 -17.80 20.30
CA ASP A 112 -8.51 -18.50 19.02
C ASP A 112 -8.69 -17.54 17.83
N ILE A 113 -8.28 -17.98 16.65
CA ILE A 113 -8.37 -17.22 15.40
C ILE A 113 -9.83 -17.01 14.99
N LEU A 114 -10.16 -15.77 14.66
CA LEU A 114 -11.42 -15.34 14.06
C LEU A 114 -11.30 -15.33 12.54
N TRP A 115 -11.94 -16.32 11.90
CA TRP A 115 -11.85 -16.53 10.45
C TRP A 115 -12.98 -15.84 9.68
N LEU A 116 -12.66 -14.83 8.89
CA LEU A 116 -13.59 -14.20 7.94
C LEU A 116 -13.38 -14.82 6.55
N LYS A 117 -14.21 -15.80 6.20
CA LYS A 117 -14.11 -16.57 4.94
C LYS A 117 -15.21 -16.25 3.93
N LYS A 118 -16.11 -15.31 4.26
CA LYS A 118 -17.25 -14.90 3.44
C LYS A 118 -17.01 -13.48 2.88
N PRO A 119 -17.50 -13.19 1.66
CA PRO A 119 -17.55 -11.83 1.15
C PRO A 119 -18.63 -11.01 1.89
N ASN A 120 -18.62 -9.69 1.72
CA ASN A 120 -19.64 -8.76 2.22
C ASN A 120 -19.81 -8.77 3.76
N LEU A 121 -18.74 -9.08 4.51
CA LEU A 121 -18.80 -9.21 5.97
C LEU A 121 -17.78 -8.31 6.66
N VAL A 122 -18.24 -7.57 7.65
CA VAL A 122 -17.42 -6.60 8.38
C VAL A 122 -17.44 -6.88 9.87
N LEU A 123 -16.27 -6.91 10.51
CA LEU A 123 -16.15 -6.77 11.97
C LEU A 123 -15.96 -5.30 12.29
N ARG A 124 -16.92 -4.69 13.01
CA ARG A 124 -16.91 -3.25 13.32
C ARG A 124 -16.99 -3.01 14.82
N GLY A 125 -15.99 -2.37 15.40
CA GLY A 125 -16.07 -1.84 16.75
C GLY A 125 -16.72 -0.45 16.83
N GLU A 126 -16.85 0.10 18.03
CA GLU A 126 -17.35 1.47 18.28
C GLU A 126 -16.24 2.53 18.34
N GLY A 127 -15.04 2.19 17.85
CA GLY A 127 -13.88 3.06 17.75
C GLY A 127 -12.63 2.39 18.34
N SER A 128 -11.47 2.68 17.76
CA SER A 128 -10.19 2.05 18.19
C SER A 128 -9.74 2.41 19.62
N ASN A 129 -10.44 3.31 20.30
CA ASN A 129 -10.21 3.65 21.71
C ASN A 129 -11.28 3.07 22.66
N ALA A 130 -12.35 2.47 22.12
CA ALA A 130 -13.52 2.01 22.88
C ALA A 130 -13.69 0.48 22.82
N THR A 131 -13.41 -0.14 21.68
CA THR A 131 -13.49 -1.59 21.48
C THR A 131 -12.09 -2.19 21.41
N VAL A 132 -11.75 -3.08 22.34
CA VAL A 132 -10.42 -3.72 22.41
C VAL A 132 -10.57 -5.24 22.37
N LEU A 133 -9.94 -5.87 21.38
CA LEU A 133 -9.73 -7.32 21.34
C LEU A 133 -8.41 -7.64 22.05
N GLN A 134 -8.50 -8.29 23.20
CA GLN A 134 -7.36 -8.66 24.04
C GLN A 134 -6.95 -10.09 23.74
N ILE A 135 -5.84 -10.25 23.03
CA ILE A 135 -5.27 -11.55 22.73
C ILE A 135 -4.31 -11.93 23.86
N THR A 136 -4.49 -13.11 24.44
CA THR A 136 -3.67 -13.59 25.57
C THR A 136 -2.81 -14.81 25.23
N THR A 137 -2.98 -15.38 24.03
CA THR A 137 -2.27 -16.54 23.49
C THR A 137 -1.39 -16.15 22.31
N GLU A 138 -0.52 -17.07 21.88
CA GLU A 138 0.25 -16.96 20.64
C GLU A 138 -0.35 -17.90 19.58
N LEU A 139 -0.22 -17.57 18.29
CA LEU A 139 -0.78 -18.43 17.23
C LEU A 139 -0.20 -19.85 17.27
N GLU A 140 1.05 -20.04 17.69
CA GLU A 140 1.67 -21.36 17.86
C GLU A 140 0.99 -22.20 18.97
N ASP A 141 0.46 -21.58 20.03
CA ASP A 141 -0.30 -22.28 21.09
C ASP A 141 -1.66 -22.77 20.55
N VAL A 142 -2.26 -21.97 19.68
CA VAL A 142 -3.63 -22.16 19.19
C VAL A 142 -3.69 -23.09 17.97
N ARG A 143 -2.72 -22.95 17.07
CA ARG A 143 -2.58 -23.72 15.82
C ARG A 143 -1.09 -23.90 15.50
N PRO A 144 -0.41 -24.89 16.09
CA PRO A 144 1.01 -25.13 15.86
C PRO A 144 1.38 -25.23 14.37
N ASN A 145 2.41 -24.50 13.96
CA ASN A 145 2.84 -24.38 12.57
C ASN A 145 4.36 -24.14 12.47
N MET A 146 5.15 -25.01 13.12
CA MET A 146 6.60 -24.98 13.01
C MET A 146 7.10 -25.26 11.59
N GLY A 147 8.16 -24.54 11.23
CA GLY A 147 8.89 -24.68 9.98
C GLY A 147 10.37 -24.38 10.18
N ALA A 148 11.01 -23.88 9.13
CA ALA A 148 12.40 -23.49 9.15
C ALA A 148 12.65 -22.29 8.23
N THR A 149 13.61 -21.46 8.61
CA THR A 149 14.17 -20.42 7.74
C THR A 149 14.86 -21.04 6.51
N THR A 150 15.21 -20.23 5.53
CA THR A 150 15.95 -20.68 4.34
C THR A 150 17.33 -21.27 4.66
N SER A 151 17.92 -20.94 5.81
CA SER A 151 19.16 -21.54 6.31
C SER A 151 18.95 -22.83 7.12
N GLY A 152 17.70 -23.29 7.26
CA GLY A 152 17.34 -24.50 7.99
C GLY A 152 17.17 -24.31 9.50
N LYS A 153 17.33 -23.09 10.04
CA LYS A 153 17.05 -22.82 11.46
C LYS A 153 15.55 -22.98 11.73
N ALA A 154 15.18 -23.82 12.70
CA ALA A 154 13.80 -24.02 13.14
C ALA A 154 13.18 -22.70 13.62
N THR A 155 11.92 -22.46 13.25
CA THR A 155 11.16 -21.26 13.59
C THR A 155 9.67 -21.52 13.36
N SER A 156 8.78 -20.71 13.95
CA SER A 156 7.35 -20.76 13.60
C SER A 156 7.11 -20.07 12.25
N ASN A 157 6.24 -20.65 11.42
CA ASN A 157 5.77 -20.00 10.19
C ASN A 157 4.95 -18.73 10.47
N TYR A 158 4.55 -18.47 11.73
CA TYR A 158 3.96 -17.21 12.14
C TYR A 158 4.96 -16.05 12.20
N SER A 159 6.25 -16.30 12.01
CA SER A 159 7.24 -15.24 11.78
C SER A 159 6.95 -14.42 10.52
N TRP A 160 6.17 -14.95 9.57
CA TRP A 160 5.89 -14.29 8.28
C TRP A 160 4.46 -14.56 7.77
N SER A 161 3.54 -14.98 8.63
CA SER A 161 2.15 -15.26 8.23
C SER A 161 1.19 -15.22 9.40
N GLY A 162 -0.10 -15.27 9.09
CA GLY A 162 -1.18 -15.48 10.05
C GLY A 162 -1.51 -14.26 10.92
N GLY A 163 -2.71 -14.31 11.51
CA GLY A 163 -3.23 -13.27 12.37
C GLY A 163 -4.42 -13.80 13.16
N PHE A 164 -4.69 -13.20 14.33
CA PHE A 164 -5.87 -13.55 15.13
C PHE A 164 -7.18 -13.12 14.46
N LEU A 165 -7.17 -12.06 13.64
CA LEU A 165 -8.27 -11.72 12.75
C LEU A 165 -7.82 -12.01 11.31
N TRP A 166 -8.51 -12.94 10.65
CA TRP A 166 -8.03 -13.46 9.36
C TRP A 166 -9.10 -13.40 8.27
N LEU A 167 -8.94 -12.48 7.31
CA LEU A 167 -9.70 -12.51 6.06
C LEU A 167 -9.06 -13.55 5.14
N LYS A 168 -9.67 -14.74 5.10
CA LYS A 168 -9.10 -15.90 4.43
C LYS A 168 -9.98 -16.34 3.26
N GLY A 169 -9.65 -15.86 2.07
CA GLY A 169 -10.21 -16.34 0.83
C GLY A 169 -9.27 -17.26 0.04
N GLN A 170 -9.60 -17.40 -1.24
CA GLN A 170 -8.90 -18.14 -2.28
C GLN A 170 -8.95 -17.32 -3.57
N GLU A 171 -7.85 -17.30 -4.32
CA GLU A 171 -7.85 -16.78 -5.68
C GLU A 171 -8.16 -17.88 -6.69
N LYS A 172 -9.11 -17.59 -7.59
CA LYS A 172 -9.40 -18.43 -8.75
C LYS A 172 -9.10 -17.67 -10.03
N SER A 173 -8.36 -18.30 -10.93
CA SER A 173 -7.99 -17.75 -12.22
C SER A 173 -8.16 -18.81 -13.31
N LYS A 174 -8.78 -18.42 -14.42
CA LYS A 174 -8.98 -19.26 -15.61
C LYS A 174 -8.44 -18.53 -16.84
N PRO A 175 -7.67 -19.20 -17.73
CA PRO A 175 -7.29 -18.61 -19.01
C PRO A 175 -8.52 -18.19 -19.81
N LEU A 176 -8.48 -16.99 -20.39
CA LEU A 176 -9.49 -16.49 -21.32
C LEU A 176 -8.99 -16.56 -22.76
N SER A 177 -7.88 -15.89 -23.05
CA SER A 177 -7.34 -15.81 -24.42
C SER A 177 -5.86 -15.43 -24.42
N ALA A 178 -5.10 -15.91 -25.40
CA ALA A 178 -3.74 -15.42 -25.65
C ALA A 178 -3.79 -14.01 -26.25
N ILE A 179 -2.79 -13.18 -25.93
CA ILE A 179 -2.60 -11.88 -26.58
C ILE A 179 -1.57 -12.05 -27.69
N VAL A 180 -1.96 -11.79 -28.94
CA VAL A 180 -1.12 -12.00 -30.13
C VAL A 180 -0.43 -10.73 -30.62
N SER A 181 -0.83 -9.56 -30.11
CA SER A 181 -0.13 -8.29 -30.34
C SER A 181 1.04 -8.09 -29.38
N GLU A 182 2.04 -7.34 -29.79
CA GLU A 182 3.05 -6.78 -28.89
C GLU A 182 2.77 -5.30 -28.58
N SER A 183 3.29 -4.83 -27.46
CA SER A 183 3.17 -3.42 -27.06
C SER A 183 4.36 -3.02 -26.19
N ALA A 184 4.78 -1.76 -26.27
CA ALA A 184 5.62 -1.18 -25.22
C ALA A 184 4.80 -0.97 -23.93
N ARG A 185 5.50 -0.85 -22.80
CA ARG A 185 4.93 -0.31 -21.55
C ARG A 185 4.15 0.96 -21.81
N GLY A 186 3.01 1.13 -21.15
CA GLY A 186 2.09 2.24 -21.38
C GLY A 186 0.96 1.93 -22.38
N GLY A 187 1.07 0.84 -23.15
CA GLY A 187 0.00 0.43 -24.07
C GLY A 187 -1.24 -0.09 -23.34
N ARG A 188 -2.42 0.15 -23.91
CA ARG A 188 -3.73 -0.28 -23.36
C ARG A 188 -4.61 -1.08 -24.32
N GLN A 189 -4.16 -1.24 -25.57
CA GLN A 189 -4.90 -1.95 -26.61
C GLN A 189 -4.17 -3.21 -27.01
N PHE A 190 -4.89 -4.33 -27.03
CA PHE A 190 -4.32 -5.64 -27.30
C PHE A 190 -5.20 -6.40 -28.29
N VAL A 191 -4.57 -7.13 -29.19
CA VAL A 191 -5.26 -8.08 -30.07
C VAL A 191 -5.17 -9.46 -29.44
N LEU A 192 -6.31 -10.10 -29.25
CA LEU A 192 -6.44 -11.44 -28.72
C LEU A 192 -6.47 -12.47 -29.85
N GLU A 193 -6.13 -13.72 -29.54
CA GLU A 193 -6.41 -14.84 -30.44
C GLU A 193 -7.92 -14.98 -30.70
N SER A 194 -8.72 -14.81 -29.63
CA SER A 194 -10.17 -14.74 -29.68
C SER A 194 -10.70 -13.85 -28.54
N ALA A 195 -11.64 -12.95 -28.84
CA ALA A 195 -12.36 -12.19 -27.81
C ALA A 195 -13.70 -12.84 -27.39
N ALA A 196 -13.97 -14.08 -27.81
CA ALA A 196 -15.21 -14.77 -27.48
C ALA A 196 -15.39 -14.89 -25.96
N GLY A 197 -16.55 -14.45 -25.44
CA GLY A 197 -16.88 -14.46 -24.01
C GLY A 197 -16.21 -13.36 -23.19
N ILE A 198 -15.55 -12.40 -23.84
CA ILE A 198 -15.04 -11.20 -23.19
C ILE A 198 -16.05 -10.07 -23.39
N GLU A 199 -16.43 -9.44 -22.28
CA GLU A 199 -17.51 -8.45 -22.24
C GLU A 199 -17.00 -7.08 -21.80
N LEU A 200 -17.69 -6.03 -22.27
CA LEU A 200 -17.46 -4.66 -21.78
C LEU A 200 -17.71 -4.62 -20.27
N GLY A 201 -16.79 -3.99 -19.52
CA GLY A 201 -16.85 -3.89 -18.06
C GLY A 201 -16.29 -5.11 -17.32
N GLN A 202 -15.92 -6.19 -18.02
CA GLN A 202 -15.39 -7.39 -17.38
C GLN A 202 -14.03 -7.10 -16.71
N ARG A 203 -13.90 -7.49 -15.43
CA ARG A 203 -12.61 -7.49 -14.74
C ARG A 203 -11.78 -8.70 -15.17
N VAL A 204 -10.58 -8.44 -15.67
CA VAL A 204 -9.63 -9.44 -16.17
C VAL A 204 -8.25 -9.18 -15.59
N ALA A 205 -7.37 -10.16 -15.66
CA ALA A 205 -5.95 -9.99 -15.37
C ALA A 205 -5.12 -10.17 -16.64
N LEU A 206 -4.31 -9.16 -16.98
CA LEU A 206 -3.23 -9.27 -17.95
C LEU A 206 -2.07 -10.01 -17.27
N ARG A 207 -1.71 -11.19 -17.75
CA ARG A 207 -0.66 -12.03 -17.16
C ARG A 207 0.45 -12.35 -18.15
N MET A 208 1.68 -12.34 -17.65
CA MET A 208 2.88 -12.75 -18.37
C MET A 208 3.72 -13.68 -17.50
N THR A 209 4.43 -14.60 -18.15
CA THR A 209 5.35 -15.54 -17.51
C THR A 209 6.69 -15.45 -18.21
N ASP A 210 7.74 -15.41 -17.42
CA ASP A 210 9.11 -15.23 -17.89
C ASP A 210 9.54 -16.31 -18.91
N ASP A 211 10.51 -15.94 -19.75
CA ASP A 211 11.15 -16.88 -20.67
C ASP A 211 12.29 -17.64 -19.98
N ALA A 212 12.94 -18.54 -20.73
CA ALA A 212 14.04 -19.34 -20.20
C ALA A 212 15.30 -18.51 -19.90
N GLN A 213 15.42 -17.32 -20.49
CA GLN A 213 16.54 -16.39 -20.33
C GLN A 213 16.29 -15.38 -19.19
N LYS A 214 15.14 -15.46 -18.52
CA LYS A 214 14.71 -14.54 -17.47
C LYS A 214 14.60 -13.08 -17.92
N THR A 215 14.25 -12.85 -19.18
CA THR A 215 14.22 -11.47 -19.73
C THR A 215 13.07 -10.63 -19.17
N LEU A 216 11.99 -11.24 -18.68
CA LEU A 216 10.95 -10.52 -17.94
C LEU A 216 11.51 -10.07 -16.58
N LEU A 217 12.15 -10.95 -15.81
CA LEU A 217 12.78 -10.57 -14.54
C LEU A 217 13.77 -9.42 -14.74
N SER A 218 14.63 -9.50 -15.76
CA SER A 218 15.57 -8.44 -16.09
C SER A 218 14.85 -7.12 -16.41
N HIS A 219 13.77 -7.17 -17.20
CA HIS A 219 12.93 -6.02 -17.51
C HIS A 219 12.31 -5.37 -16.25
N LEU A 220 11.88 -6.17 -15.27
CA LEU A 220 11.36 -5.66 -13.98
C LEU A 220 12.39 -4.85 -13.19
N TYR A 221 13.69 -5.07 -13.42
CA TYR A 221 14.78 -4.28 -12.85
C TYR A 221 15.33 -3.20 -13.79
N SER A 222 14.73 -2.97 -14.96
CA SER A 222 15.34 -2.15 -16.02
C SER A 222 16.77 -2.61 -16.36
N GLU A 223 16.95 -3.92 -16.49
CA GLU A 223 18.22 -4.59 -16.81
C GLU A 223 19.33 -4.46 -15.75
N ASP A 224 18.99 -4.04 -14.53
CA ASP A 224 19.94 -3.86 -13.41
C ASP A 224 19.50 -4.64 -12.16
N SER A 225 19.36 -5.96 -12.33
CA SER A 225 18.85 -6.88 -11.30
C SER A 225 19.83 -7.18 -10.18
N GLY A 226 21.13 -6.98 -10.41
CA GLY A 226 22.16 -7.62 -9.60
C GLY A 226 22.13 -9.15 -9.72
N ASP A 227 22.68 -9.84 -8.72
CA ASP A 227 22.77 -11.29 -8.66
C ASP A 227 21.41 -11.95 -8.40
N THR A 228 20.96 -12.81 -9.31
CA THR A 228 19.65 -13.49 -9.29
C THR A 228 19.76 -15.02 -9.39
N ASP A 229 20.91 -15.59 -9.05
CA ASP A 229 21.20 -17.02 -9.23
C ASP A 229 20.21 -17.93 -8.47
N GLU A 230 19.73 -17.48 -7.30
CA GLU A 230 18.74 -18.20 -6.48
C GLU A 230 17.28 -18.00 -6.94
N ILE A 231 17.05 -17.24 -8.01
CA ILE A 231 15.74 -17.17 -8.70
C ILE A 231 15.73 -18.21 -9.82
N THR A 232 15.57 -19.47 -9.45
CA THR A 232 15.68 -20.62 -10.38
C THR A 232 14.42 -20.92 -11.18
N ARG A 233 13.27 -20.36 -10.80
CA ARG A 233 11.99 -20.56 -11.47
C ARG A 233 11.58 -19.31 -12.27
N PRO A 234 10.90 -19.46 -13.42
CA PRO A 234 10.33 -18.33 -14.15
C PRO A 234 9.41 -17.49 -13.25
N VAL A 235 9.57 -16.18 -13.27
CA VAL A 235 8.64 -15.28 -12.58
C VAL A 235 7.35 -15.13 -13.38
N SER A 236 6.27 -14.72 -12.73
CA SER A 236 5.03 -14.36 -13.40
C SER A 236 4.50 -13.07 -12.79
N VAL A 237 4.01 -12.19 -13.64
CA VAL A 237 3.39 -10.93 -13.24
C VAL A 237 1.97 -10.90 -13.74
N ASP A 238 1.09 -10.24 -12.99
CA ASP A 238 -0.24 -9.93 -13.44
C ASP A 238 -0.68 -8.53 -13.01
N MET A 239 -1.65 -7.98 -13.75
CA MET A 239 -2.29 -6.72 -13.42
C MET A 239 -3.79 -6.85 -13.68
N ILE A 240 -4.58 -6.55 -12.66
CA ILE A 240 -6.02 -6.52 -12.76
C ILE A 240 -6.44 -5.23 -13.46
N CYS A 241 -7.34 -5.39 -14.43
CA CYS A 241 -7.85 -4.35 -15.32
C CYS A 241 -9.34 -4.55 -15.58
N ARG A 242 -10.00 -3.56 -16.16
CA ARG A 242 -11.36 -3.64 -16.72
C ARG A 242 -11.31 -3.52 -18.24
N VAL A 243 -12.08 -4.34 -18.95
CA VAL A 243 -12.25 -4.20 -20.41
C VAL A 243 -13.17 -3.02 -20.69
N VAL A 244 -12.70 -2.02 -21.43
CA VAL A 244 -13.46 -0.78 -21.75
C VAL A 244 -13.84 -0.65 -23.22
N ALA A 245 -13.31 -1.51 -24.10
CA ALA A 245 -13.79 -1.66 -25.47
C ALA A 245 -13.49 -3.07 -25.99
N VAL A 246 -14.37 -3.59 -26.85
CA VAL A 246 -14.18 -4.85 -27.60
C VAL A 246 -14.56 -4.60 -29.05
N GLU A 247 -13.61 -4.75 -29.96
CA GLU A 247 -13.74 -4.53 -31.40
C GLU A 247 -13.18 -5.74 -32.15
N ALA A 248 -14.06 -6.65 -32.58
CA ALA A 248 -13.65 -7.98 -33.04
C ALA A 248 -12.74 -8.66 -31.99
N ASN A 249 -11.49 -8.98 -32.34
CA ASN A 249 -10.52 -9.56 -31.41
C ASN A 249 -9.66 -8.53 -30.67
N ARG A 250 -9.85 -7.23 -30.92
CA ARG A 250 -9.14 -6.17 -30.21
C ARG A 250 -9.90 -5.81 -28.94
N ILE A 251 -9.17 -5.65 -27.86
CA ILE A 251 -9.69 -5.08 -26.61
C ILE A 251 -8.94 -3.81 -26.24
N THR A 252 -9.61 -2.93 -25.50
CA THR A 252 -8.97 -1.84 -24.76
C THR A 252 -9.18 -2.08 -23.26
N LEU A 253 -8.11 -1.95 -22.47
CA LEU A 253 -8.16 -1.98 -21.01
C LEU A 253 -8.29 -0.55 -20.46
N ASP A 254 -8.92 -0.42 -19.29
CA ASP A 254 -9.06 0.84 -18.53
C ASP A 254 -7.70 1.47 -18.21
N ARG A 255 -6.70 0.64 -17.96
CA ARG A 255 -5.37 1.06 -17.54
C ARG A 255 -4.25 0.56 -18.45
N PRO A 256 -3.15 1.31 -18.55
CA PRO A 256 -2.00 0.95 -19.36
C PRO A 256 -1.15 -0.15 -18.71
N ALA A 257 -0.55 -1.02 -19.54
CA ALA A 257 0.35 -2.08 -19.08
C ALA A 257 1.61 -1.50 -18.40
N ARG A 258 1.95 -2.05 -17.23
CA ARG A 258 3.17 -1.72 -16.45
C ARG A 258 4.47 -2.18 -17.09
N TRP A 259 4.38 -3.05 -18.09
CA TRP A 259 5.51 -3.70 -18.75
C TRP A 259 5.31 -3.69 -20.26
N ASP A 260 6.38 -3.97 -20.99
CA ASP A 260 6.24 -4.39 -22.37
C ASP A 260 5.40 -5.68 -22.44
N VAL A 261 4.68 -5.85 -23.54
CA VAL A 261 3.99 -7.09 -23.88
C VAL A 261 4.76 -7.71 -25.04
N ARG A 262 5.53 -8.76 -24.74
CA ARG A 262 6.39 -9.48 -25.69
C ARG A 262 5.91 -10.91 -25.80
N GLN A 263 5.87 -11.47 -27.01
CA GLN A 263 5.36 -12.83 -27.23
C GLN A 263 6.20 -13.89 -26.49
N ALA A 264 7.50 -13.65 -26.30
CA ALA A 264 8.39 -14.50 -25.49
C ALA A 264 7.87 -14.72 -24.05
N TRP A 265 7.12 -13.77 -23.50
CA TRP A 265 6.57 -13.81 -22.13
C TRP A 265 5.16 -14.40 -22.05
N LYS A 266 4.68 -15.02 -23.14
CA LYS A 266 3.40 -15.74 -23.23
C LYS A 266 2.21 -14.93 -22.68
N PRO A 267 2.00 -13.70 -23.19
CA PRO A 267 1.00 -12.79 -22.66
C PRO A 267 -0.41 -13.33 -22.90
N ARG A 268 -1.26 -13.24 -21.88
CA ARG A 268 -2.62 -13.74 -21.93
C ARG A 268 -3.55 -12.97 -21.00
N LEU A 269 -4.83 -13.03 -21.30
CA LEU A 269 -5.87 -12.67 -20.35
C LEU A 269 -6.31 -13.89 -19.53
N THR A 270 -6.59 -13.64 -18.26
CA THR A 270 -7.24 -14.60 -17.36
C THR A 270 -8.37 -13.93 -16.58
N THR A 271 -9.32 -14.72 -16.06
CA THR A 271 -10.17 -14.24 -14.96
C THR A 271 -9.34 -13.99 -13.71
N SER A 272 -9.78 -13.08 -12.85
CA SER A 272 -9.28 -12.91 -11.48
C SER A 272 -10.50 -12.84 -10.56
N GLN A 273 -10.61 -13.79 -9.63
CA GLN A 273 -11.76 -13.95 -8.76
C GLN A 273 -11.29 -14.36 -7.36
N ALA A 274 -11.16 -13.37 -6.49
CA ALA A 274 -11.04 -13.57 -5.05
C ALA A 274 -12.36 -14.13 -4.49
N SER A 275 -12.29 -15.07 -3.55
CA SER A 275 -13.49 -15.63 -2.92
C SER A 275 -14.00 -14.80 -1.74
N VAL A 276 -13.17 -13.90 -1.21
CA VAL A 276 -13.55 -12.95 -0.16
C VAL A 276 -13.30 -11.56 -0.72
N THR A 277 -14.39 -10.83 -0.88
CA THR A 277 -14.40 -9.46 -1.38
C THR A 277 -15.34 -8.65 -0.53
N GLU A 278 -15.23 -7.32 -0.58
CA GLU A 278 -16.18 -6.43 0.09
C GLU A 278 -16.28 -6.66 1.61
N SER A 279 -15.18 -7.08 2.23
CA SER A 279 -15.12 -7.43 3.64
C SER A 279 -14.09 -6.56 4.36
N GLY A 280 -14.29 -6.34 5.66
CA GLY A 280 -13.40 -5.46 6.40
C GLY A 280 -13.32 -5.69 7.90
N ILE A 281 -12.28 -5.09 8.50
CA ILE A 281 -12.08 -4.98 9.94
C ILE A 281 -11.95 -3.49 10.27
N GLU A 282 -12.79 -2.97 11.14
CA GLU A 282 -12.80 -1.54 11.39
C GLU A 282 -13.17 -1.10 12.81
N SER A 283 -12.66 0.09 13.17
CA SER A 283 -13.01 0.83 14.38
C SER A 283 -12.78 0.04 15.67
N LEU A 284 -11.63 -0.62 15.80
CA LEU A 284 -11.29 -1.43 16.97
C LEU A 284 -9.78 -1.42 17.26
N ALA A 285 -9.40 -1.84 18.47
CA ALA A 285 -8.03 -2.11 18.84
C ALA A 285 -7.78 -3.61 19.02
N ILE A 286 -6.55 -4.03 18.79
CA ILE A 286 -6.03 -5.38 19.07
C ILE A 286 -4.81 -5.21 19.98
N SER A 287 -4.83 -5.84 21.15
CA SER A 287 -3.72 -5.74 22.11
C SER A 287 -3.18 -7.11 22.48
N PHE A 288 -1.85 -7.23 22.50
CA PHE A 288 -1.12 -8.40 22.99
C PHE A 288 -0.42 -8.09 24.33
N PRO A 289 0.00 -9.12 25.09
CA PRO A 289 0.80 -8.93 26.30
C PRO A 289 2.17 -8.34 25.93
N ALA A 290 2.69 -7.43 26.76
CA ALA A 290 4.00 -6.81 26.55
C ALA A 290 5.17 -7.75 26.88
N LYS A 291 5.30 -8.87 26.15
CA LYS A 291 6.42 -9.80 26.29
C LYS A 291 7.69 -9.22 25.66
N PRO A 292 8.89 -9.48 26.21
CA PRO A 292 10.15 -9.15 25.54
C PRO A 292 10.19 -9.69 24.10
N TYR A 293 10.76 -8.92 23.18
CA TYR A 293 11.00 -9.40 21.83
C TYR A 293 12.29 -10.24 21.82
N ASN A 294 12.20 -11.49 21.37
CA ASN A 294 13.31 -12.45 21.40
C ASN A 294 14.17 -12.42 20.12
N GLY A 295 13.89 -11.48 19.21
CA GLY A 295 14.68 -11.23 18.01
C GLY A 295 14.21 -11.99 16.77
N HIS A 296 14.91 -11.77 15.66
CA HIS A 296 14.52 -12.25 14.34
C HIS A 296 14.28 -13.77 14.26
N PHE A 297 13.14 -14.16 13.69
CA PHE A 297 12.70 -15.56 13.49
C PHE A 297 12.44 -16.33 14.78
N SER A 298 12.11 -15.63 15.86
CA SER A 298 11.75 -16.25 17.15
C SER A 298 10.28 -16.09 17.50
N GLU A 299 9.49 -15.47 16.61
CA GLU A 299 8.10 -15.13 16.84
C GLU A 299 7.26 -16.40 16.95
N LEU A 300 6.33 -16.42 17.90
CA LEU A 300 5.34 -17.49 18.07
C LEU A 300 3.94 -17.05 17.61
N GLY A 301 3.82 -15.80 17.15
CA GLY A 301 2.67 -15.31 16.42
C GLY A 301 1.73 -14.46 17.26
N MET A 302 2.24 -13.44 17.95
CA MET A 302 1.41 -12.31 18.39
C MET A 302 1.07 -11.41 17.19
N ASN A 303 0.38 -11.96 16.19
CA ASN A 303 0.11 -11.31 14.91
C ASN A 303 -1.35 -10.84 14.84
N ALA A 304 -1.59 -9.58 14.49
CA ALA A 304 -2.92 -9.00 14.62
C ALA A 304 -3.86 -9.41 13.49
N ILE A 305 -3.54 -9.00 12.25
CA ILE A 305 -4.43 -9.19 11.09
C ILE A 305 -3.69 -9.87 9.95
N ALA A 306 -4.33 -10.84 9.32
CA ALA A 306 -3.86 -11.45 8.07
C ALA A 306 -4.94 -11.46 6.99
N MET A 307 -4.51 -11.27 5.75
CA MET A 307 -5.35 -11.30 4.56
C MET A 307 -4.72 -12.24 3.53
N ASN A 308 -5.52 -13.11 2.90
CA ASN A 308 -5.06 -13.93 1.78
C ASN A 308 -6.20 -14.25 0.81
N GLY A 309 -5.95 -14.11 -0.50
CA GLY A 309 -6.93 -14.45 -1.53
C GLY A 309 -8.19 -13.61 -1.44
N VAL A 310 -7.97 -12.31 -1.28
CA VAL A 310 -9.00 -11.30 -1.08
C VAL A 310 -8.79 -10.15 -2.05
N SER A 311 -9.89 -9.51 -2.46
CA SER A 311 -9.85 -8.30 -3.28
C SER A 311 -10.90 -7.30 -2.82
N ASP A 312 -10.64 -6.01 -2.98
CA ASP A 312 -11.58 -4.95 -2.60
C ASP A 312 -12.04 -5.07 -1.12
N CYS A 313 -11.11 -5.43 -0.24
CA CYS A 313 -11.31 -5.51 1.21
C CYS A 313 -10.61 -4.34 1.92
N TRP A 314 -10.96 -4.09 3.18
CA TRP A 314 -10.37 -2.95 3.91
C TRP A 314 -10.07 -3.20 5.38
N ILE A 315 -9.16 -2.37 5.89
CA ILE A 315 -8.88 -2.21 7.32
C ILE A 315 -9.01 -0.71 7.61
N ARG A 316 -9.85 -0.31 8.57
CA ARG A 316 -10.12 1.13 8.82
C ARG A 316 -10.16 1.47 10.30
N ASP A 317 -9.42 2.50 10.72
CA ASP A 317 -9.34 2.93 12.14
C ASP A 317 -9.02 1.76 13.08
N VAL A 318 -7.81 1.21 12.92
CA VAL A 318 -7.35 0.06 13.72
C VAL A 318 -6.09 0.44 14.50
N ARG A 319 -6.09 0.12 15.80
CA ARG A 319 -4.92 0.24 16.66
C ARG A 319 -4.39 -1.14 17.03
N ILE A 320 -3.08 -1.35 16.94
CA ILE A 320 -2.41 -2.60 17.33
C ILE A 320 -1.35 -2.27 18.37
N SER A 321 -1.34 -3.01 19.48
CA SER A 321 -0.37 -2.82 20.56
C SER A 321 0.39 -4.11 20.89
N ASN A 322 1.71 -4.01 21.02
CA ASN A 322 2.61 -5.08 21.47
C ASN A 322 2.64 -6.34 20.57
N CYS A 323 2.41 -6.20 19.27
CA CYS A 323 2.43 -7.33 18.35
C CYS A 323 3.86 -7.81 18.01
N ASP A 324 3.99 -9.08 17.65
CA ASP A 324 5.12 -9.59 16.85
C ASP A 324 5.02 -9.06 15.41
N SER A 325 3.83 -9.15 14.82
CA SER A 325 3.54 -8.58 13.51
C SER A 325 2.20 -7.84 13.48
N GLY A 326 2.15 -6.68 12.83
CA GLY A 326 0.94 -5.88 12.70
C GLY A 326 -0.04 -6.47 11.70
N VAL A 327 0.18 -6.23 10.41
CA VAL A 327 -0.75 -6.65 9.34
C VAL A 327 -0.02 -7.32 8.17
N PHE A 328 -0.38 -8.58 7.90
CA PHE A 328 -0.04 -9.22 6.62
C PHE A 328 -1.11 -8.88 5.58
N PHE A 329 -0.93 -7.76 4.87
CA PHE A 329 -1.91 -7.13 3.98
C PHE A 329 -1.89 -7.72 2.55
N SER A 330 -1.91 -9.07 2.43
CA SER A 330 -1.82 -9.77 1.14
C SER A 330 -3.18 -9.91 0.43
N GLY A 331 -3.64 -8.82 -0.19
CA GLY A 331 -4.81 -8.79 -1.09
C GLY A 331 -4.54 -8.06 -2.40
N GLN A 332 -5.59 -7.85 -3.20
CA GLN A 332 -5.54 -7.05 -4.44
C GLN A 332 -6.54 -5.90 -4.36
N HIS A 333 -6.13 -4.66 -4.66
CA HIS A 333 -7.03 -3.49 -4.57
C HIS A 333 -7.67 -3.32 -3.18
N CYS A 334 -6.92 -3.61 -2.12
CA CYS A 334 -7.40 -3.43 -0.75
C CYS A 334 -6.92 -2.08 -0.20
N THR A 335 -7.69 -1.46 0.70
CA THR A 335 -7.31 -0.20 1.37
C THR A 335 -7.18 -0.37 2.87
N MET A 336 -6.09 0.13 3.43
CA MET A 336 -5.87 0.31 4.85
C MET A 336 -5.79 1.80 5.17
N ASP A 337 -6.70 2.30 5.99
CA ASP A 337 -6.84 3.72 6.32
C ASP A 337 -6.91 3.91 7.85
N GLY A 338 -5.97 4.66 8.42
CA GLY A 338 -6.01 4.95 9.86
C GLY A 338 -5.41 3.83 10.73
N LEU A 339 -4.30 3.22 10.29
CA LEU A 339 -3.57 2.23 11.08
C LEU A 339 -2.67 2.90 12.14
N ARG A 340 -2.77 2.45 13.40
CA ARG A 340 -1.86 2.85 14.47
C ARG A 340 -1.17 1.62 15.06
N ILE A 341 0.15 1.62 15.16
CA ILE A 341 0.91 0.55 15.81
C ILE A 341 1.83 1.12 16.87
N ASP A 342 1.67 0.63 18.10
CA ASP A 342 2.50 1.01 19.24
C ASP A 342 2.93 -0.20 20.07
N GLY A 343 3.80 0.02 21.05
CA GLY A 343 4.19 -1.03 21.97
C GLY A 343 5.13 -0.56 23.06
N THR A 344 5.15 -1.32 24.15
CA THR A 344 6.04 -1.15 25.31
C THR A 344 6.91 -2.37 25.55
N ARG A 345 6.96 -3.29 24.57
CA ARG A 345 7.80 -4.49 24.60
C ARG A 345 9.26 -4.11 24.77
N GLN A 346 9.99 -4.88 25.57
CA GLN A 346 11.44 -4.74 25.66
C GLN A 346 12.06 -5.12 24.32
N PRO A 347 12.82 -4.21 23.67
CA PRO A 347 13.38 -4.45 22.35
C PRO A 347 14.60 -5.37 22.38
N MET A 348 14.88 -6.02 21.26
CA MET A 348 16.15 -6.68 20.98
C MET A 348 16.79 -6.01 19.77
N ASN A 349 18.04 -5.54 19.93
CA ASN A 349 18.75 -4.73 18.90
C ASN A 349 17.95 -3.49 18.44
N GLY A 350 17.13 -2.94 19.32
CA GLY A 350 16.29 -1.77 19.04
C GLY A 350 15.01 -2.07 18.27
N ASP A 351 14.72 -3.33 17.93
CA ASP A 351 13.45 -3.76 17.32
C ASP A 351 12.54 -4.38 18.39
N THR A 352 11.23 -4.21 18.23
CA THR A 352 10.17 -4.67 19.16
C THR A 352 9.24 -5.71 18.55
N GLY A 353 9.45 -6.07 17.29
CA GLY A 353 8.69 -7.04 16.53
C GLY A 353 9.34 -7.32 15.18
N HIS A 354 8.70 -8.18 14.39
CA HIS A 354 9.22 -8.65 13.10
C HIS A 354 8.69 -7.82 11.92
N HIS A 355 7.37 -7.80 11.68
CA HIS A 355 6.75 -7.09 10.55
C HIS A 355 5.72 -6.07 11.01
N GLY A 356 5.85 -4.80 10.62
CA GLY A 356 4.79 -3.81 10.83
C GLY A 356 3.62 -4.08 9.88
N VAL A 357 3.85 -3.88 8.58
CA VAL A 357 2.89 -4.16 7.51
C VAL A 357 3.59 -4.80 6.31
N THR A 358 3.00 -5.84 5.72
CA THR A 358 3.43 -6.36 4.40
C THR A 358 2.39 -6.04 3.34
N MET A 359 2.79 -5.55 2.17
CA MET A 359 1.87 -5.12 1.11
C MET A 359 1.56 -6.23 0.09
N GLY A 360 0.30 -6.24 -0.37
CA GLY A 360 -0.21 -7.04 -1.49
C GLY A 360 0.05 -6.38 -2.84
N GLN A 361 -0.93 -6.36 -3.75
CA GLN A 361 -0.80 -5.79 -5.11
C GLN A 361 -1.87 -4.74 -5.39
N ASP A 362 -1.45 -3.61 -5.98
CA ASP A 362 -2.31 -2.44 -6.18
C ASP A 362 -3.10 -2.05 -4.89
N CYS A 363 -2.49 -2.25 -3.72
CA CYS A 363 -3.09 -1.92 -2.41
C CYS A 363 -2.70 -0.52 -1.94
N LEU A 364 -3.55 0.07 -1.10
CA LEU A 364 -3.36 1.39 -0.51
C LEU A 364 -3.21 1.28 1.02
N LEU A 365 -2.15 1.87 1.57
CA LEU A 365 -1.98 2.18 2.99
C LEU A 365 -1.93 3.70 3.15
N GLU A 366 -2.87 4.27 3.90
CA GLU A 366 -2.90 5.70 4.18
C GLU A 366 -3.21 6.05 5.64
N ASN A 367 -2.84 7.28 6.03
CA ASN A 367 -3.16 7.87 7.34
C ASN A 367 -2.67 7.02 8.51
N PHE A 368 -1.43 6.54 8.44
CA PHE A 368 -0.86 5.62 9.44
C PHE A 368 0.09 6.29 10.43
N ASP A 369 0.21 5.69 11.61
CA ASP A 369 1.13 6.07 12.68
C ASP A 369 1.79 4.82 13.29
N ILE A 370 3.02 4.50 12.89
CA ILE A 370 3.76 3.31 13.34
C ILE A 370 4.90 3.76 14.26
N GLN A 371 4.65 3.71 15.57
CA GLN A 371 5.60 4.13 16.59
C GLN A 371 6.44 2.97 17.14
N ALA A 372 5.91 1.74 17.09
CA ALA A 372 6.70 0.54 17.31
C ALA A 372 7.71 0.36 16.17
N LYS A 373 8.89 -0.20 16.50
CA LYS A 373 9.95 -0.47 15.52
C LYS A 373 10.02 -1.96 15.24
N PHE A 374 9.99 -2.33 13.97
CA PHE A 374 10.02 -3.71 13.51
C PHE A 374 11.35 -4.01 12.83
N ILE A 375 11.68 -5.28 12.61
CA ILE A 375 12.78 -5.63 11.69
C ILE A 375 12.45 -5.13 10.27
N HIS A 376 11.17 -5.27 9.89
CA HIS A 376 10.60 -4.84 8.64
C HIS A 376 9.36 -3.97 8.91
N ASP A 377 9.48 -2.64 8.82
CA ASP A 377 8.35 -1.76 9.19
C ASP A 377 7.26 -1.77 8.11
N ILE A 378 7.60 -1.45 6.87
CA ILE A 378 6.68 -1.49 5.72
C ILE A 378 7.33 -2.29 4.60
N THR A 379 6.84 -3.50 4.36
CA THR A 379 7.42 -4.45 3.41
C THR A 379 6.67 -4.47 2.08
N MET A 380 7.39 -4.19 0.99
CA MET A 380 7.00 -4.58 -0.36
C MET A 380 7.46 -6.02 -0.62
N THR A 381 6.49 -6.92 -0.84
CA THR A 381 6.76 -8.35 -0.99
C THR A 381 7.10 -8.72 -2.45
N ASN A 382 7.63 -9.93 -2.65
CA ASN A 382 8.14 -10.42 -3.94
C ASN A 382 7.19 -10.14 -5.11
N LEU A 383 7.68 -9.51 -6.18
CA LEU A 383 6.95 -9.19 -7.42
C LEU A 383 5.76 -8.23 -7.27
N MET A 384 5.44 -7.79 -6.05
CA MET A 384 4.29 -6.92 -5.82
C MET A 384 4.56 -5.51 -6.33
N ALA A 385 3.53 -4.95 -6.97
CA ALA A 385 3.61 -3.68 -7.66
C ALA A 385 2.32 -2.87 -7.53
N GLY A 386 2.42 -1.59 -7.81
CA GLY A 386 1.27 -0.69 -7.81
C GLY A 386 0.76 -0.29 -6.44
N ASN A 387 1.47 -0.67 -5.38
CA ASN A 387 1.06 -0.29 -4.04
C ASN A 387 1.34 1.19 -3.79
N VAL A 388 0.52 1.78 -2.93
CA VAL A 388 0.69 3.15 -2.45
C VAL A 388 0.73 3.14 -0.92
N VAL A 389 1.75 3.76 -0.36
CA VAL A 389 1.91 4.05 1.07
C VAL A 389 1.99 5.56 1.20
N LYS A 390 1.06 6.18 1.93
CA LYS A 390 0.98 7.64 1.95
C LYS A 390 0.45 8.26 3.24
N ASN A 391 0.72 9.56 3.40
CA ASN A 391 0.14 10.40 4.45
C ASN A 391 0.31 9.79 5.85
N GLY A 392 1.50 9.28 6.15
CA GLY A 392 1.75 8.59 7.41
C GLY A 392 3.05 9.01 8.07
N LYS A 393 3.26 8.50 9.27
CA LYS A 393 4.46 8.76 10.05
C LYS A 393 4.90 7.56 10.89
N GLY A 394 6.13 7.60 11.35
CA GLY A 394 6.63 6.66 12.35
C GLY A 394 7.88 7.16 13.07
N SER A 395 8.37 6.36 14.02
CA SER A 395 9.51 6.75 14.85
C SER A 395 10.86 6.61 14.14
N ASN A 396 11.02 5.58 13.30
CA ASN A 396 12.20 5.35 12.47
C ASN A 396 11.91 4.31 11.37
N LEU A 397 11.01 4.66 10.44
CA LEU A 397 10.48 3.71 9.46
C LEU A 397 11.55 3.20 8.51
N SER A 398 11.48 1.90 8.21
CA SER A 398 12.17 1.26 7.07
C SER A 398 11.20 0.96 5.93
N PHE A 399 11.61 1.28 4.70
CA PHE A 399 10.92 0.89 3.47
C PHE A 399 11.51 -0.42 2.97
N ASP A 400 11.12 -1.50 3.64
CA ASP A 400 11.63 -2.83 3.37
C ASP A 400 11.17 -3.34 1.99
N HIS A 401 12.11 -3.76 1.16
CA HIS A 401 11.83 -4.40 -0.13
C HIS A 401 12.47 -5.78 -0.13
N HIS A 402 11.64 -6.82 -0.10
CA HIS A 402 12.08 -8.16 0.28
C HIS A 402 12.68 -8.98 -0.88
N LYS A 403 13.32 -8.29 -1.86
CA LYS A 403 13.92 -8.82 -3.08
C LYS A 403 12.93 -9.48 -4.04
N ARG A 404 13.42 -10.07 -5.13
CA ARG A 404 12.60 -10.62 -6.23
C ARG A 404 11.67 -9.57 -6.84
N ALA A 405 12.22 -8.39 -7.11
CA ALA A 405 11.60 -7.30 -7.85
C ALA A 405 10.20 -6.89 -7.35
N PRO A 406 10.00 -6.39 -6.13
CA PRO A 406 8.94 -5.41 -5.91
C PRO A 406 9.26 -4.16 -6.75
N TYR A 407 8.35 -3.68 -7.59
CA TYR A 407 8.59 -2.55 -8.51
C TYR A 407 7.37 -1.66 -8.62
N GLU A 408 7.55 -0.43 -9.10
CA GLU A 408 6.47 0.53 -9.29
C GLU A 408 5.51 0.63 -8.08
N ASN A 409 6.05 0.75 -6.86
CA ASN A 409 5.29 1.20 -5.70
C ASN A 409 5.61 2.66 -5.38
N LEU A 410 4.75 3.28 -4.59
CA LEU A 410 4.82 4.69 -4.22
C LEU A 410 4.82 4.85 -2.71
N PHE A 411 5.80 5.59 -2.21
CA PHE A 411 5.84 6.15 -0.87
C PHE A 411 5.68 7.66 -0.98
N SER A 412 4.56 8.22 -0.52
CA SER A 412 4.22 9.64 -0.73
C SER A 412 3.84 10.37 0.56
N ASN A 413 4.44 11.52 0.82
CA ASN A 413 4.10 12.38 1.97
C ASN A 413 4.25 11.65 3.32
N ILE A 414 5.43 11.08 3.58
CA ILE A 414 5.70 10.28 4.78
C ILE A 414 6.74 10.98 5.65
N ASP A 415 6.51 10.98 6.96
CA ASP A 415 7.53 11.32 7.95
C ASP A 415 8.12 10.04 8.55
N VAL A 416 9.35 9.71 8.19
CA VAL A 416 10.00 8.48 8.66
C VAL A 416 10.59 8.60 10.07
N GLY A 417 10.46 9.75 10.73
CA GLY A 417 11.05 10.01 12.04
C GLY A 417 12.57 10.16 11.94
N SER A 418 13.32 9.40 12.73
CA SER A 418 14.80 9.48 12.73
C SER A 418 15.39 9.36 11.33
N GLY A 419 14.86 8.49 10.46
CA GLY A 419 15.32 8.29 9.09
C GLY A 419 16.59 7.45 8.94
N SER A 420 17.21 6.99 10.05
CA SER A 420 18.43 6.18 10.02
C SER A 420 18.24 4.78 9.44
N GLN A 421 17.01 4.30 9.32
CA GLN A 421 16.68 2.95 8.83
C GLN A 421 15.87 2.94 7.54
N VAL A 422 15.67 4.10 6.88
CA VAL A 422 14.76 4.20 5.72
C VAL A 422 15.07 3.19 4.61
N TRP A 423 16.35 2.89 4.39
CA TRP A 423 16.82 1.94 3.37
C TRP A 423 17.17 0.54 3.93
N ARG A 424 16.82 0.24 5.19
CA ARG A 424 17.01 -1.10 5.77
C ARG A 424 16.04 -2.06 5.09
N CYS A 425 16.55 -3.17 4.56
CA CYS A 425 15.75 -4.19 3.91
C CYS A 425 16.19 -5.61 4.28
N GLY A 426 15.25 -6.55 4.24
CA GLY A 426 15.42 -7.99 4.34
C GLY A 426 15.55 -8.69 3.00
N GLY A 427 15.41 -10.02 3.03
CA GLY A 427 15.50 -10.88 1.85
C GLY A 427 16.77 -11.72 1.78
N GLY A 428 16.64 -12.90 1.17
CA GLY A 428 17.73 -13.87 1.01
C GLY A 428 18.84 -13.39 0.07
N ALA A 429 20.01 -14.03 0.16
CA ALA A 429 21.12 -13.75 -0.76
C ALA A 429 20.76 -14.12 -2.21
N GLN A 430 21.36 -13.43 -3.19
CA GLN A 430 21.29 -13.78 -4.63
C GLN A 430 19.85 -13.82 -5.22
N LEU A 431 18.93 -13.05 -4.63
CA LEU A 431 17.55 -12.87 -5.10
C LEU A 431 17.32 -11.52 -5.80
N GLY A 432 18.39 -10.94 -6.34
CA GLY A 432 18.44 -9.62 -6.94
C GLY A 432 18.67 -8.49 -5.93
N LYS A 433 18.61 -7.26 -6.44
CA LYS A 433 18.47 -6.05 -5.63
C LYS A 433 17.17 -6.11 -4.81
N HIS A 434 17.07 -5.29 -3.77
CA HIS A 434 15.89 -5.26 -2.91
C HIS A 434 14.64 -4.84 -3.66
N SER A 435 14.74 -3.79 -4.48
CA SER A 435 13.71 -3.18 -5.29
C SER A 435 14.00 -3.32 -6.78
N GLY A 436 12.93 -3.45 -7.56
CA GLY A 436 12.90 -3.34 -9.01
C GLY A 436 12.74 -1.88 -9.48
N ALA A 437 12.36 -1.74 -10.75
CA ALA A 437 12.33 -0.48 -11.46
C ALA A 437 11.24 0.48 -10.97
N ARG A 438 11.49 1.80 -11.13
CA ARG A 438 10.49 2.87 -10.99
C ARG A 438 9.75 2.91 -9.65
N GLU A 439 10.35 2.30 -8.63
CA GLU A 439 10.00 2.55 -7.23
C GLU A 439 10.12 4.04 -6.95
N THR A 440 9.11 4.63 -6.33
CA THR A 440 8.97 6.08 -6.24
C THR A 440 8.83 6.55 -4.79
N PHE A 441 9.74 7.42 -4.38
CA PHE A 441 9.74 8.09 -3.08
C PHE A 441 9.48 9.57 -3.30
N TRP A 442 8.41 10.08 -2.70
CA TRP A 442 7.86 11.41 -2.98
C TRP A 442 7.55 12.15 -1.68
N GLY A 443 8.25 13.25 -1.37
CA GLY A 443 7.96 14.04 -0.18
C GLY A 443 8.26 13.29 1.12
N ILE A 444 9.47 12.72 1.25
CA ILE A 444 9.89 11.96 2.44
C ILE A 444 10.62 12.88 3.43
N ARG A 445 10.03 13.06 4.61
CA ARG A 445 10.61 13.83 5.71
C ARG A 445 11.34 12.91 6.68
N ALA A 446 12.45 13.39 7.22
CA ALA A 446 13.22 12.73 8.26
C ALA A 446 13.91 13.80 9.13
N GLU A 447 14.30 13.42 10.35
CA GLU A 447 15.15 14.23 11.23
C GLU A 447 16.58 14.36 10.69
N GLN A 448 17.07 13.33 9.99
CA GLN A 448 18.38 13.32 9.37
C GLN A 448 18.32 13.46 7.85
N GLU A 449 19.45 13.81 7.24
CA GLU A 449 19.57 13.86 5.80
C GLU A 449 19.50 12.47 5.16
N LEU A 450 18.77 12.40 4.05
CA LEU A 450 18.61 11.22 3.22
C LEU A 450 19.43 11.38 1.95
N GLU A 451 20.19 10.34 1.64
CA GLU A 451 20.94 10.21 0.39
C GLU A 451 20.27 9.22 -0.56
N TRP A 452 20.78 9.16 -1.78
CA TRP A 452 20.45 8.09 -2.71
C TRP A 452 20.67 6.70 -2.06
N PRO A 453 19.73 5.74 -2.19
CA PRO A 453 19.84 4.43 -1.57
C PRO A 453 21.13 3.68 -1.94
N PRO A 454 21.64 2.80 -1.06
CA PRO A 454 22.79 1.96 -1.37
C PRO A 454 22.62 1.18 -2.69
N ALA A 455 23.72 0.88 -3.39
CA ALA A 455 23.67 0.26 -4.73
C ALA A 455 22.91 -1.09 -4.79
N LYS A 456 22.82 -1.81 -3.66
CA LYS A 456 22.07 -3.07 -3.52
C LYS A 456 20.55 -2.86 -3.34
N PHE A 457 20.10 -1.65 -3.04
CA PHE A 457 18.71 -1.33 -2.81
C PHE A 457 17.89 -1.52 -4.10
N GLY A 458 18.19 -0.78 -5.16
CA GLY A 458 17.44 -0.88 -6.41
C GLY A 458 18.19 -0.34 -7.62
N PRO A 459 17.61 -0.49 -8.83
CA PRO A 459 18.20 0.00 -10.05
C PRO A 459 18.19 1.53 -10.11
N ASN A 460 19.00 2.12 -10.99
CA ASN A 460 18.99 3.56 -11.16
C ASN A 460 17.63 4.10 -11.66
N SER A 461 16.76 3.25 -12.23
CA SER A 461 15.44 3.61 -12.74
C SER A 461 14.39 4.00 -11.67
N MET A 462 14.76 4.03 -10.38
CA MET A 462 13.94 4.56 -9.28
C MET A 462 13.79 6.08 -9.32
N ASN A 463 12.75 6.59 -8.66
CA ASN A 463 12.41 8.01 -8.59
C ASN A 463 12.49 8.49 -7.15
N ILE A 464 13.30 9.51 -6.86
CA ILE A 464 13.39 10.12 -5.54
C ILE A 464 13.16 11.62 -5.69
N ILE A 465 12.02 12.10 -5.19
CA ILE A 465 11.56 13.47 -5.37
C ILE A 465 11.22 14.04 -4.02
N GLY A 466 11.93 15.10 -3.67
CA GLY A 466 11.75 15.87 -2.47
C GLY A 466 11.87 15.06 -1.18
N VAL A 467 13.10 14.91 -0.72
CA VAL A 467 13.44 14.26 0.53
C VAL A 467 14.23 15.23 1.40
N THR A 468 14.22 15.06 2.73
CA THR A 468 15.14 15.82 3.61
C THR A 468 16.58 15.55 3.18
N THR A 469 17.28 16.50 2.56
CA THR A 469 18.64 16.30 2.03
C THR A 469 19.37 17.62 1.79
N SER A 470 20.70 17.59 1.89
CA SER A 470 21.59 18.64 1.35
C SER A 470 22.20 18.28 0.00
N SER A 471 21.99 17.05 -0.48
CA SER A 471 22.50 16.60 -1.78
C SER A 471 21.89 17.40 -2.93
N PRO A 472 22.67 17.75 -3.98
CA PRO A 472 22.14 18.46 -5.13
C PRO A 472 21.20 17.57 -5.97
N THR A 473 20.28 18.19 -6.69
CA THR A 473 19.50 17.54 -7.75
C THR A 473 20.43 16.84 -8.74
N ASN A 474 20.12 15.58 -9.04
CA ASN A 474 20.85 14.75 -10.00
C ASN A 474 19.85 14.00 -10.87
N ILE A 475 19.60 14.56 -12.05
CA ILE A 475 18.67 14.03 -13.03
C ILE A 475 19.46 13.59 -14.26
N SER A 476 19.35 12.32 -14.62
CA SER A 476 19.64 11.87 -15.97
C SER A 476 18.50 10.97 -16.42
N GLN A 477 17.89 11.28 -17.58
CA GLN A 477 16.67 10.64 -18.07
C GLN A 477 16.74 9.10 -18.02
N ASP A 478 17.89 8.50 -18.35
CA ASP A 478 18.08 7.04 -18.42
C ASP A 478 18.83 6.42 -17.23
N ARG A 479 19.18 7.21 -16.19
CA ARG A 479 19.82 6.68 -14.96
C ARG A 479 19.09 7.16 -13.72
N LYS A 480 19.77 7.83 -12.79
CA LYS A 480 19.21 8.28 -11.53
C LYS A 480 18.27 9.48 -11.73
N TRP A 481 17.19 9.48 -10.97
CA TRP A 481 16.27 10.62 -10.88
C TRP A 481 16.15 11.05 -9.42
N PHE A 482 16.91 12.08 -9.06
CA PHE A 482 16.94 12.65 -7.71
C PHE A 482 16.65 14.16 -7.78
N GLU A 483 15.48 14.57 -7.33
CA GLU A 483 15.08 15.98 -7.25
C GLU A 483 15.18 16.46 -5.80
N ALA A 484 16.16 17.31 -5.52
CA ALA A 484 16.42 17.90 -4.21
C ALA A 484 15.47 19.09 -3.96
N ILE A 485 14.18 18.79 -3.83
CA ILE A 485 13.14 19.75 -3.47
C ILE A 485 12.85 19.61 -1.97
N PRO A 486 12.80 20.67 -1.15
CA PRO A 486 12.42 20.51 0.24
C PRO A 486 11.03 19.84 0.34
N PRO A 487 10.87 18.72 1.08
CA PRO A 487 9.66 17.89 1.05
C PRO A 487 8.39 18.67 1.44
N GLU A 488 8.51 19.68 2.31
CA GLU A 488 7.41 20.55 2.72
C GLU A 488 6.97 21.54 1.62
N GLN A 489 7.85 21.84 0.66
CA GLN A 489 7.61 22.73 -0.48
C GLN A 489 7.17 21.98 -1.73
N LEU A 490 7.44 20.67 -1.82
CA LEU A 490 7.08 19.84 -2.97
C LEU A 490 5.58 19.88 -3.26
N ARG A 491 5.22 20.08 -4.54
CA ARG A 491 3.84 20.00 -5.02
C ARG A 491 3.71 19.08 -6.25
N PRO A 492 2.64 18.25 -6.33
CA PRO A 492 1.63 17.99 -5.30
C PRO A 492 2.25 17.37 -4.05
N VAL A 493 1.65 17.61 -2.88
CA VAL A 493 2.11 16.98 -1.63
C VAL A 493 1.93 15.47 -1.72
N ASP A 494 0.81 15.06 -2.31
CA ASP A 494 0.36 13.68 -2.42
C ASP A 494 0.22 13.32 -3.90
N LEU A 495 1.21 12.61 -4.44
CA LEU A 495 1.25 12.28 -5.86
C LEU A 495 0.08 11.35 -6.24
N HIS A 496 -0.25 10.38 -5.38
CA HIS A 496 -1.35 9.45 -5.64
C HIS A 496 -2.68 10.19 -5.77
N ALA A 497 -2.98 11.11 -4.83
CA ALA A 497 -4.21 11.89 -4.90
C ALA A 497 -4.29 12.74 -6.16
N ALA A 498 -3.18 13.35 -6.58
CA ALA A 498 -3.13 14.16 -7.81
C ALA A 498 -3.32 13.31 -9.09
N GLN A 499 -2.70 12.12 -9.15
CA GLN A 499 -2.91 11.17 -10.25
C GLN A 499 -4.35 10.66 -10.29
N LEU A 500 -4.92 10.32 -9.13
CA LEU A 500 -6.30 9.88 -9.00
C LEU A 500 -7.28 10.95 -9.48
N GLU A 501 -7.12 12.19 -8.99
CA GLU A 501 -7.95 13.32 -9.41
C GLU A 501 -7.85 13.55 -10.93
N LYS A 502 -6.64 13.51 -11.49
CA LYS A 502 -6.43 13.65 -12.93
C LYS A 502 -7.15 12.56 -13.72
N ARG A 503 -7.00 11.30 -13.32
CA ARG A 503 -7.65 10.16 -13.99
C ARG A 503 -9.18 10.28 -13.92
N LEU A 504 -9.75 10.58 -12.75
CA LEU A 504 -11.21 10.65 -12.59
C LEU A 504 -11.85 11.82 -13.37
N LYS A 505 -11.08 12.86 -13.74
CA LYS A 505 -11.53 13.94 -14.64
C LYS A 505 -11.50 13.56 -16.13
N GLU A 506 -10.75 12.51 -16.48
CA GLU A 506 -10.59 12.02 -17.86
C GLU A 506 -11.53 10.84 -18.19
N LEU A 507 -12.16 10.23 -17.17
CA LEU A 507 -13.29 9.29 -17.30
C LEU A 507 -14.58 10.05 -17.63
#